data_AF-A0A182NV33-F1
#
_entry.id   AF-A0A182NV33-F1
#
_cell.length_a   1.000
_cell.length_b   1.000
_cell.length_c   1.000
_cell.angle_alpha   90.00
_cell.angle_beta   90.00
_cell.angle_gamma   90.00
#
_symmetry.space_group_name_H-M   'P 1'
#
loop_
_entity.id
_entity.type
_entity.pdbx_description
1 polymer ?
#
loop_
_entity_poly.entity_id
_entity_poly.type
_entity_poly.pdbx_seq_one_letter_code
_entity_poly.pdbx_strand_id
1 'polypeptide(L)'
;MSTGTLDICEKYYGTRNIYELFGVEKTVSEQEIKKAYYRLSLQVHPDRVPESDKKEATEKFKVLSKLYNVLSNKDSRAVYDERGIVDDGDDASTNWVARWQQFFKPITKEDIDNYKKNYIGSETEQYDIKRAYMNGKGCKNYMMQCVPFMTCEDEPRIADVVQKMIDEKEVPEYAIFTKEPKAKRDRRRKKYAREAKQAEEIIQQQELASLEKQIVLKRKSAFSSLIESLEAKYGNNEDEENDEFEAPPKKRKGQKGKRDVSAGRATTKPAKGKPVTRKGRASK
;
A
#
# COMPACT_ATOMS: atom_id res chain seq x y z
N MET A 1 -17.01 -14.34 20.44
CA MET A 1 -15.95 -13.65 19.68
C MET A 1 -16.40 -12.21 19.53
N SER A 2 -15.58 -11.22 19.92
CA SER A 2 -15.95 -9.82 19.73
C SER A 2 -16.17 -9.60 18.23
N THR A 3 -17.35 -9.11 17.84
CA THR A 3 -17.71 -8.91 16.43
C THR A 3 -17.30 -7.51 16.05
N GLY A 4 -16.12 -7.37 15.43
CA GLY A 4 -15.63 -6.05 15.04
C GLY A 4 -16.46 -5.45 13.91
N THR A 5 -16.48 -4.12 13.78
CA THR A 5 -17.28 -3.42 12.76
C THR A 5 -16.93 -3.89 11.34
N LEU A 6 -15.66 -4.21 11.08
CA LEU A 6 -15.21 -4.77 9.79
C LEU A 6 -15.67 -6.21 9.56
N ASP A 7 -15.77 -7.04 10.59
CA ASP A 7 -16.28 -8.41 10.47
C ASP A 7 -17.79 -8.42 10.18
N ILE A 8 -18.53 -7.50 10.81
CA ILE A 8 -19.96 -7.31 10.53
C ILE A 8 -20.15 -6.75 9.10
N CYS A 9 -19.24 -5.88 8.65
CA CYS A 9 -19.22 -5.39 7.27
C CYS A 9 -19.01 -6.54 6.27
N GLU A 10 -18.05 -7.43 6.52
CA GLU A 10 -17.82 -8.60 5.67
C GLU A 10 -19.04 -9.53 5.65
N LYS A 11 -19.66 -9.77 6.80
CA LYS A 11 -20.86 -10.61 6.90
C LYS A 11 -22.02 -10.09 6.04
N TYR A 12 -22.26 -8.78 6.02
CA TYR A 12 -23.42 -8.20 5.34
C TYR A 12 -23.16 -7.68 3.92
N TYR A 13 -21.92 -7.29 3.62
CA TYR A 13 -21.55 -6.64 2.35
C TYR A 13 -20.44 -7.39 1.58
N GLY A 14 -19.87 -8.46 2.15
CA GLY A 14 -18.86 -9.28 1.47
C GLY A 14 -17.49 -8.61 1.29
N THR A 15 -17.28 -7.43 1.90
CA THR A 15 -15.99 -6.72 1.85
C THR A 15 -15.61 -6.18 3.23
N ARG A 16 -14.30 -6.17 3.51
CA ARG A 16 -13.67 -5.51 4.66
C ARG A 16 -13.13 -4.12 4.29
N ASN A 17 -13.17 -3.75 3.01
CA ASN A 17 -12.67 -2.48 2.51
C ASN A 17 -13.78 -1.43 2.52
N ILE A 18 -13.60 -0.37 3.32
CA ILE A 18 -14.61 0.68 3.49
C ILE A 18 -14.81 1.46 2.18
N TYR A 19 -13.75 1.64 1.39
CA TYR A 19 -13.84 2.35 0.10
C TYR A 19 -14.66 1.56 -0.92
N GLU A 20 -14.48 0.24 -0.97
CA GLU A 20 -15.28 -0.66 -1.82
C GLU A 20 -16.76 -0.67 -1.38
N LEU A 21 -17.02 -0.70 -0.07
CA LEU A 21 -18.38 -0.63 0.46
C LEU A 21 -19.11 0.64 -0.02
N PHE A 22 -18.46 1.80 0.07
CA PHE A 22 -19.04 3.06 -0.38
C PHE A 22 -18.96 3.24 -1.91
N GLY A 23 -18.27 2.36 -2.63
CA GLY A 23 -18.09 2.45 -4.08
C GLY A 23 -17.29 3.68 -4.50
N VAL A 24 -16.29 4.06 -3.71
CA VAL A 24 -15.46 5.26 -3.91
C VAL A 24 -13.98 4.91 -3.94
N GLU A 25 -13.15 5.73 -4.59
CA GLU A 25 -11.70 5.55 -4.60
C GLU A 25 -11.03 6.03 -3.31
N LYS A 26 -9.81 5.56 -3.01
CA LYS A 26 -9.04 5.99 -1.83
C LYS A 26 -8.73 7.50 -1.82
N THR A 27 -8.73 8.16 -2.98
CA THR A 27 -8.46 9.60 -3.16
C THR A 27 -9.72 10.47 -3.12
N VAL A 28 -10.88 9.88 -2.82
CA VAL A 28 -12.20 10.54 -2.85
C VAL A 28 -12.30 11.71 -1.87
N SER A 29 -13.06 12.75 -2.26
CA SER A 29 -13.35 13.91 -1.42
C SER A 29 -14.40 13.63 -0.33
N GLU A 30 -14.36 14.37 0.77
CA GLU A 30 -15.35 14.25 1.87
C GLU A 30 -16.80 14.41 1.38
N GLN A 31 -17.03 15.26 0.38
CA GLN A 31 -18.36 15.49 -0.19
C GLN A 31 -18.90 14.25 -0.92
N GLU A 32 -18.04 13.53 -1.63
CA GLU A 32 -18.40 12.30 -2.35
C GLU A 32 -18.64 11.14 -1.38
N ILE A 33 -17.85 11.04 -0.30
CA ILE A 33 -18.09 10.07 0.79
C ILE A 33 -19.47 10.32 1.40
N LYS A 34 -19.81 11.57 1.69
CA LYS A 34 -21.13 11.94 2.23
C LYS A 34 -22.28 11.59 1.28
N LYS A 35 -22.09 11.78 -0.03
CA LYS A 35 -23.07 11.39 -1.05
C LYS A 35 -23.25 9.87 -1.10
N ALA A 36 -22.15 9.10 -1.07
CA ALA A 36 -22.19 7.65 -1.06
C ALA A 36 -22.88 7.11 0.20
N TYR A 37 -22.54 7.66 1.37
CA TYR A 37 -23.19 7.34 2.63
C TYR A 37 -24.70 7.59 2.60
N TYR A 38 -25.13 8.75 2.07
CA TYR A 38 -26.56 9.07 1.97
C TYR A 38 -27.32 8.07 1.10
N ARG A 39 -26.74 7.66 -0.04
CA ARG A 39 -27.33 6.67 -0.96
C ARG A 39 -27.50 5.31 -0.28
N LEU A 40 -26.46 4.80 0.38
CA LEU A 40 -26.50 3.52 1.07
C LEU A 40 -27.41 3.56 2.30
N SER A 41 -27.38 4.65 3.07
CA SER A 41 -28.23 4.84 4.26
C SER A 41 -29.71 4.73 3.91
N LEU A 42 -30.14 5.27 2.77
CA LEU A 42 -31.53 5.18 2.31
C LEU A 42 -31.95 3.73 1.98
N GLN A 43 -31.00 2.88 1.57
CA GLN A 43 -31.28 1.48 1.25
C GLN A 43 -31.41 0.62 2.51
N VAL A 44 -30.64 0.93 3.56
CA VAL A 44 -30.60 0.14 4.81
C VAL A 44 -31.38 0.78 5.96
N HIS A 45 -32.18 1.82 5.70
CA HIS A 45 -32.91 2.54 6.74
C HIS A 45 -34.03 1.66 7.34
N PRO A 46 -34.08 1.47 8.69
CA PRO A 46 -35.02 0.56 9.33
C PRO A 46 -36.50 0.94 9.17
N ASP A 47 -36.80 2.21 8.84
CA ASP A 47 -38.17 2.70 8.57
C ASP A 47 -38.72 2.27 7.20
N ARG A 48 -37.86 1.82 6.28
CA ARG A 48 -38.26 1.45 4.91
C ARG A 48 -38.39 -0.07 4.71
N VAL A 49 -38.26 -0.82 5.79
CA VAL A 49 -38.08 -2.28 5.79
C VAL A 49 -39.17 -2.92 6.67
N PRO A 50 -39.75 -4.07 6.27
CA PRO A 50 -40.74 -4.78 7.08
C PRO A 50 -40.22 -5.20 8.46
N GLU A 51 -41.13 -5.43 9.42
CA GLU A 51 -40.81 -5.72 10.83
C GLU A 51 -39.86 -6.91 11.02
N SER A 52 -39.92 -7.90 10.12
CA SER A 52 -39.07 -9.10 10.13
C SER A 52 -37.58 -8.77 9.97
N ASP A 53 -37.27 -7.74 9.17
CA ASP A 53 -35.91 -7.45 8.72
C ASP A 53 -35.34 -6.19 9.40
N LYS A 54 -36.15 -5.53 10.25
CA LYS A 54 -35.74 -4.34 11.02
C LYS A 54 -34.48 -4.55 11.85
N LYS A 55 -34.29 -5.75 12.42
CA LYS A 55 -33.10 -6.08 13.23
C LYS A 55 -31.83 -6.04 12.37
N GLU A 56 -31.88 -6.66 11.20
CA GLU A 56 -30.76 -6.71 10.26
C GLU A 56 -30.47 -5.32 9.66
N ALA A 57 -31.52 -4.58 9.27
CA ALA A 57 -31.39 -3.20 8.78
C ALA A 57 -30.75 -2.28 9.83
N THR A 58 -31.12 -2.43 11.11
CA THR A 58 -30.53 -1.66 12.21
C THR A 58 -29.05 -1.94 12.39
N GLU A 59 -28.62 -3.20 12.32
CA GLU A 59 -27.20 -3.56 12.40
C GLU A 59 -26.41 -3.03 11.20
N LYS A 60 -26.93 -3.22 9.97
CA LYS A 60 -26.33 -2.69 8.74
C LYS A 60 -26.17 -1.16 8.79
N PHE A 61 -27.18 -0.45 9.29
CA PHE A 61 -27.15 1.00 9.42
C PHE A 61 -26.15 1.48 10.48
N LYS A 62 -26.08 0.81 11.64
CA LYS A 62 -25.09 1.11 12.68
C LYS A 62 -23.66 0.97 12.15
N VAL A 63 -23.37 -0.13 11.45
CA VAL A 63 -22.06 -0.37 10.84
C VAL A 63 -21.75 0.70 9.79
N LEU A 64 -22.69 0.98 8.89
CA LEU A 64 -22.53 2.01 7.86
C LEU A 64 -22.21 3.39 8.46
N SER A 65 -22.90 3.76 9.54
CA SER A 65 -22.68 5.01 10.27
C SER A 65 -21.29 5.07 10.90
N LYS A 66 -20.84 3.97 11.54
CA LYS A 66 -19.48 3.87 12.11
C LYS A 66 -18.41 4.01 11.03
N LEU A 67 -18.56 3.30 9.92
CA LEU A 67 -17.61 3.34 8.81
C LEU A 67 -17.55 4.73 8.13
N TYR A 68 -18.68 5.41 8.03
CA TYR A 68 -18.71 6.80 7.57
C TYR A 68 -17.93 7.74 8.51
N ASN A 69 -18.09 7.60 9.82
CA ASN A 69 -17.35 8.43 10.78
C ASN A 69 -15.83 8.23 10.66
N VAL A 70 -15.37 7.00 10.40
CA VAL A 70 -13.96 6.70 10.16
C VAL A 70 -13.43 7.44 8.93
N LEU A 71 -14.17 7.40 7.81
CA LEU A 71 -13.74 8.08 6.58
C LEU A 71 -13.94 9.60 6.60
N SER A 72 -14.90 10.09 7.38
CA SER A 72 -15.21 11.52 7.49
C SER A 72 -14.20 12.29 8.33
N ASN A 73 -13.55 11.66 9.31
CA ASN A 73 -12.49 12.28 10.10
C ASN A 73 -11.13 12.00 9.45
N LYS A 74 -10.35 13.05 9.16
CA LYS A 74 -9.02 12.94 8.53
C LYS A 74 -8.06 12.07 9.34
N ASP A 75 -8.08 12.19 10.66
CA ASP A 75 -7.18 11.43 11.53
C ASP A 75 -7.56 9.95 11.53
N SER A 76 -8.85 9.65 11.67
CA SER A 76 -9.38 8.27 11.61
C SER A 76 -9.19 7.64 10.24
N ARG A 77 -9.32 8.41 9.16
CA ARG A 77 -9.06 7.98 7.78
C ARG A 77 -7.58 7.65 7.58
N ALA A 78 -6.68 8.49 8.08
CA ALA A 78 -5.24 8.23 8.01
C ALA A 78 -4.86 6.93 8.75
N VAL A 79 -5.42 6.71 9.94
CA VAL A 79 -5.21 5.46 10.71
C VAL A 79 -5.74 4.25 9.95
N TYR A 80 -6.93 4.36 9.34
CA TYR A 80 -7.48 3.30 8.50
C TYR A 80 -6.61 3.04 7.25
N ASP A 81 -6.12 4.10 6.60
CA ASP A 81 -5.31 4.00 5.39
C ASP A 81 -3.92 3.40 5.63
N GLU A 82 -3.35 3.61 6.82
CA GLU A 82 -2.06 3.04 7.25
C GLU A 82 -2.21 1.61 7.76
N ARG A 83 -3.22 1.34 8.60
CA ARG A 83 -3.30 0.11 9.40
C ARG A 83 -4.43 -0.83 8.98
N GLY A 84 -5.43 -0.33 8.26
CA GLY A 84 -6.63 -1.10 7.87
C GLY A 84 -7.55 -1.44 9.05
N ILE A 85 -7.42 -0.74 10.18
CA ILE A 85 -8.17 -1.02 11.42
C ILE A 85 -9.24 0.07 11.63
N VAL A 86 -10.42 -0.35 12.09
CA VAL A 86 -11.48 0.54 12.57
C VAL A 86 -11.56 0.41 14.08
N ASP A 87 -11.61 1.54 14.78
CA ASP A 87 -11.83 1.55 16.23
C ASP A 87 -13.31 1.23 16.52
N ASP A 88 -13.53 0.14 17.24
CA ASP A 88 -14.87 -0.33 17.64
C ASP A 88 -15.36 0.31 18.94
N GLY A 89 -14.54 1.14 19.59
CA GLY A 89 -14.89 1.85 20.83
C GLY A 89 -16.10 2.77 20.65
N ASP A 90 -17.16 2.53 21.44
CA ASP A 90 -18.36 3.37 21.45
C ASP A 90 -18.15 4.73 22.16
N ASP A 91 -17.00 4.92 22.83
CA ASP A 91 -16.63 6.17 23.50
C ASP A 91 -15.66 7.00 22.64
N ALA A 92 -16.19 8.04 21.98
CA ALA A 92 -15.42 9.02 21.22
C ALA A 92 -14.37 9.77 22.06
N SER A 93 -14.43 9.70 23.41
CA SER A 93 -13.49 10.40 24.29
C SER A 93 -12.17 9.65 24.52
N THR A 94 -12.13 8.34 24.27
CA THR A 94 -10.96 7.51 24.57
C THR A 94 -10.37 6.90 23.30
N ASN A 95 -9.80 7.74 22.43
CA ASN A 95 -8.95 7.25 21.33
C ASN A 95 -7.64 6.69 21.91
N TRP A 96 -7.69 5.43 22.35
CA TRP A 96 -6.56 4.72 22.93
C TRP A 96 -5.37 4.66 21.96
N VAL A 97 -5.64 4.58 20.66
CA VAL A 97 -4.60 4.59 19.62
C VAL A 97 -3.86 5.92 19.60
N ALA A 98 -4.57 7.05 19.66
CA ALA A 98 -3.95 8.37 19.73
C ALA A 98 -3.14 8.56 21.02
N ARG A 99 -3.64 8.08 22.16
CA ARG A 99 -2.89 8.10 23.43
C ARG A 99 -1.64 7.22 23.34
N TRP A 100 -1.77 6.01 22.79
CA TRP A 100 -0.65 5.09 22.60
C TRP A 100 0.42 5.68 21.66
N GLN A 101 0.02 6.34 20.57
CA GLN A 101 0.94 7.03 19.65
C GLN A 101 1.69 8.20 20.31
N GLN A 102 1.14 8.85 21.34
CA GLN A 102 1.86 9.88 22.10
C GLN A 102 3.01 9.29 22.91
N PHE A 103 2.84 8.08 23.45
CA PHE A 103 3.85 7.42 24.27
C PHE A 103 4.83 6.59 23.44
N PHE A 104 4.38 6.02 22.33
CA PHE A 104 5.14 5.08 21.50
C PHE A 104 5.30 5.63 20.09
N LYS A 105 6.53 6.04 19.77
CA LYS A 105 6.91 6.44 18.41
C LYS A 105 6.76 5.25 17.46
N PRO A 106 6.40 5.48 16.18
CA PRO A 106 6.36 4.41 15.20
C PRO A 106 7.74 3.78 15.07
N ILE A 107 7.80 2.45 15.15
CA ILE A 107 9.04 1.69 15.01
C ILE A 107 9.47 1.79 13.54
N THR A 108 10.64 2.36 13.30
CA THR A 108 11.23 2.42 11.97
C THR A 108 12.07 1.17 11.71
N LYS A 109 12.39 0.91 10.43
CA LYS A 109 13.32 -0.17 10.07
C LYS A 109 14.70 0.04 10.70
N GLU A 110 15.11 1.30 10.83
CA GLU A 110 16.38 1.67 11.46
C GLU A 110 16.40 1.34 12.96
N ASP A 111 15.28 1.53 13.67
CA ASP A 111 15.16 1.14 15.08
C ASP A 111 15.31 -0.37 15.27
N ILE A 112 14.75 -1.17 14.35
CA ILE A 112 14.87 -2.63 14.35
C ILE A 112 16.34 -3.04 14.13
N ASP A 113 17.02 -2.41 13.18
CA ASP A 113 18.42 -2.71 12.88
C ASP A 113 19.36 -2.29 14.02
N ASN A 114 19.09 -1.15 14.65
CA ASN A 114 19.82 -0.69 15.83
C ASN A 114 19.61 -1.63 17.02
N TYR A 115 18.36 -2.07 17.24
CA TYR A 115 18.08 -3.07 18.28
C TYR A 115 18.76 -4.40 17.99
N LYS A 116 18.74 -4.88 16.73
CA LYS A 116 19.44 -6.09 16.31
C LYS A 116 20.94 -6.02 16.62
N LYS A 117 21.60 -4.90 16.32
CA LYS A 117 23.03 -4.70 16.60
C LYS A 117 23.35 -4.72 18.09
N ASN A 118 22.49 -4.12 18.91
CA ASN A 118 22.68 -4.07 20.36
C ASN A 118 22.32 -5.40 21.05
N TYR A 119 21.39 -6.15 20.47
CA TYR A 119 20.94 -7.44 21.00
C TYR A 119 21.96 -8.55 20.74
N ILE A 120 22.46 -8.66 19.51
CA ILE A 120 23.42 -9.71 19.13
C ILE A 120 24.72 -9.55 19.94
N GLY A 121 25.10 -10.59 20.67
CA GLY A 121 26.27 -10.64 21.54
C GLY A 121 26.04 -10.08 22.94
N SER A 122 24.85 -9.54 23.24
CA SER A 122 24.53 -9.02 24.56
C SER A 122 24.26 -10.12 25.60
N GLU A 123 24.33 -9.75 26.88
CA GLU A 123 23.89 -10.61 27.99
C GLU A 123 22.41 -11.00 27.85
N THR A 124 21.58 -10.12 27.29
CA THR A 124 20.16 -10.41 27.07
C THR A 124 19.94 -11.53 26.05
N GLU A 125 20.75 -11.58 24.98
CA GLU A 125 20.71 -12.67 24.02
C GLU A 125 21.13 -13.99 24.68
N GLN A 126 22.21 -13.97 25.46
CA GLN A 126 22.68 -15.17 26.17
C GLN A 126 21.61 -15.71 27.13
N TYR A 127 20.93 -14.82 27.87
CA TYR A 127 19.82 -15.19 28.75
C TYR A 127 18.64 -15.79 27.99
N ASP A 128 18.23 -15.18 26.87
CA ASP A 128 17.14 -15.69 26.04
C ASP A 128 17.48 -17.04 25.40
N ILE A 129 18.72 -17.21 24.93
CA ILE A 129 19.24 -18.50 24.42
C ILE A 129 19.17 -19.56 25.50
N LYS A 130 19.66 -19.25 26.71
CA LYS A 130 19.62 -20.16 27.86
C LYS A 130 18.18 -20.56 28.21
N ARG A 131 17.28 -19.57 28.29
CA ARG A 131 15.84 -19.80 28.55
C ARG A 131 15.21 -20.68 27.47
N ALA A 132 15.47 -20.39 26.19
CA ALA A 132 14.92 -21.14 25.07
C ALA A 132 15.49 -22.55 24.98
N TYR A 133 16.78 -22.73 25.27
CA TYR A 133 17.45 -24.02 25.27
C TYR A 133 16.91 -24.93 26.39
N MET A 134 16.69 -24.39 27.59
CA MET A 134 16.12 -25.14 28.72
C MET A 134 14.67 -25.56 28.45
N ASN A 135 13.83 -24.61 27.99
CA ASN A 135 12.42 -24.89 27.69
C ASN A 135 12.27 -25.85 26.50
N GLY A 136 13.12 -25.71 25.49
CA GLY A 136 13.10 -26.53 24.27
C GLY A 136 13.91 -27.82 24.34
N LYS A 137 14.54 -28.14 25.49
CA LYS A 137 15.43 -29.29 25.67
C LYS A 137 16.48 -29.43 24.55
N GLY A 138 17.08 -28.30 24.15
CA GLY A 138 18.08 -28.26 23.07
C GLY A 138 17.53 -28.36 21.64
N CYS A 139 16.22 -28.22 21.44
CA CYS A 139 15.65 -28.20 20.10
C CYS A 139 15.90 -26.85 19.39
N LYS A 140 16.81 -26.82 18.41
CA LYS A 140 17.12 -25.60 17.62
C LYS A 140 15.89 -24.97 16.94
N ASN A 141 14.90 -25.77 16.55
CA ASN A 141 13.65 -25.25 15.95
C ASN A 141 12.86 -24.39 16.92
N TYR A 142 12.82 -24.84 18.18
CA TYR A 142 12.13 -24.12 19.24
C TYR A 142 12.91 -22.85 19.60
N MET A 143 14.24 -22.94 19.69
CA MET A 143 15.10 -21.78 19.93
C MET A 143 14.88 -20.70 18.87
N MET A 144 14.81 -21.09 17.59
CA MET A 144 14.58 -20.15 16.47
C MET A 144 13.20 -19.47 16.51
N GLN A 145 12.20 -20.06 17.18
CA GLN A 145 10.90 -19.44 17.38
C GLN A 145 10.86 -18.49 18.58
N CYS A 146 11.73 -18.73 19.58
CA CYS A 146 11.71 -18.00 20.85
C CYS A 146 12.79 -16.92 20.95
N VAL A 147 13.92 -17.08 20.26
CA VAL A 147 15.06 -16.16 20.31
C VAL A 147 14.93 -15.14 19.17
N PRO A 148 14.82 -13.83 19.49
CA PRO A 148 14.84 -12.77 18.50
C PRO A 148 16.04 -12.84 17.55
N PHE A 149 15.81 -12.55 16.28
CA PHE A 149 16.84 -12.47 15.21
C PHE A 149 17.66 -13.73 14.96
N MET A 150 17.29 -14.88 15.53
CA MET A 150 17.94 -16.15 15.23
C MET A 150 17.51 -16.64 13.84
N THR A 151 18.41 -16.59 12.87
CA THR A 151 18.16 -17.13 11.52
C THR A 151 18.80 -18.51 11.35
N CYS A 152 18.49 -19.17 10.22
CA CYS A 152 19.17 -20.42 9.84
C CYS A 152 20.68 -20.22 9.55
N GLU A 153 21.12 -19.00 9.30
CA GLU A 153 22.53 -18.67 9.00
C GLU A 153 23.35 -18.56 10.28
N ASP A 154 22.74 -18.08 11.36
CA ASP A 154 23.37 -17.89 12.67
C ASP A 154 23.53 -19.18 13.49
N GLU A 155 23.07 -20.32 12.96
CA GLU A 155 23.17 -21.63 13.62
C GLU A 155 24.58 -21.98 14.16
N PRO A 156 25.69 -21.72 13.41
CA PRO A 156 27.04 -21.98 13.93
C PRO A 156 27.38 -21.10 15.14
N ARG A 157 27.06 -19.80 15.09
CA ARG A 157 27.34 -18.86 16.18
C ARG A 157 26.60 -19.26 17.45
N ILE A 158 25.31 -19.60 17.33
CA ILE A 158 24.50 -20.04 18.47
C ILE A 158 25.01 -21.38 19.03
N ALA A 159 25.50 -22.28 18.16
CA ALA A 159 26.14 -23.52 18.61
C ALA A 159 27.39 -23.23 19.46
N ASP A 160 28.23 -22.28 19.04
CA ASP A 160 29.43 -21.89 19.80
C ASP A 160 29.06 -21.25 21.15
N VAL A 161 28.02 -20.41 21.19
CA VAL A 161 27.53 -19.78 22.43
C VAL A 161 27.01 -20.83 23.41
N VAL A 162 26.18 -21.77 22.94
CA VAL A 162 25.64 -22.83 23.78
C VAL A 162 26.75 -23.79 24.24
N GLN A 163 27.73 -24.08 23.38
CA GLN A 163 28.86 -24.92 23.77
C GLN A 163 29.65 -24.29 24.93
N LYS A 164 29.90 -22.97 24.89
CA LYS A 164 30.52 -22.25 26.01
C LYS A 164 29.70 -22.37 27.30
N MET A 165 28.38 -22.25 27.22
CA MET A 165 27.50 -22.42 28.39
C MET A 165 27.52 -23.85 28.96
N ILE A 166 27.70 -24.87 28.11
CA ILE A 166 27.85 -26.27 28.53
C ILE A 166 29.21 -26.46 29.21
N ASP A 167 30.28 -25.89 28.64
CA ASP A 167 31.63 -25.97 29.19
C ASP A 167 31.71 -25.28 30.57
N GLU A 168 31.03 -24.15 30.73
CA GLU A 168 30.83 -23.43 32.00
C GLU A 168 29.88 -24.13 32.98
N LYS A 169 29.24 -25.24 32.56
CA LYS A 169 28.27 -26.03 33.32
C LYS A 169 27.00 -25.26 33.73
N GLU A 170 26.67 -24.19 33.01
CA GLU A 170 25.45 -23.42 33.26
C GLU A 170 24.18 -24.14 32.78
N VAL A 171 24.34 -25.04 31.80
CA VAL A 171 23.25 -25.65 31.05
C VAL A 171 23.60 -27.12 30.76
N PRO A 172 22.65 -28.07 30.89
CA PRO A 172 22.89 -29.48 30.58
C PRO A 172 23.09 -29.72 29.09
N GLU A 173 23.94 -30.69 28.76
CA GLU A 173 24.08 -31.14 27.37
C GLU A 173 22.85 -31.96 26.95
N TYR A 174 22.16 -31.52 25.91
CA TYR A 174 21.07 -32.28 25.29
C TYR A 174 21.54 -32.90 23.97
N ALA A 175 21.42 -34.21 23.87
CA ALA A 175 21.80 -34.95 22.64
C ALA A 175 21.05 -34.47 21.39
N ILE A 176 19.85 -33.89 21.54
CA ILE A 176 19.07 -33.30 20.44
C ILE A 176 19.80 -32.12 19.80
N PHE A 177 20.56 -31.36 20.60
CA PHE A 177 21.34 -30.21 20.15
C PHE A 177 22.69 -30.64 19.55
N THR A 178 23.44 -31.47 20.27
CA THR A 178 24.80 -31.89 19.88
C THR A 178 24.79 -32.88 18.70
N LYS A 179 23.90 -33.88 18.71
CA LYS A 179 23.87 -34.99 17.76
C LYS A 179 22.76 -34.83 16.72
N GLU A 180 22.65 -33.64 16.14
CA GLU A 180 21.63 -33.38 15.13
C GLU A 180 21.98 -34.00 13.76
N PRO A 181 21.08 -34.77 13.13
CA PRO A 181 21.30 -35.29 11.78
C PRO A 181 21.37 -34.17 10.74
N LYS A 182 22.36 -34.24 9.84
CA LYS A 182 22.52 -33.30 8.71
C LYS A 182 21.23 -33.13 7.88
N ALA A 183 20.50 -34.21 7.64
CA ALA A 183 19.24 -34.18 6.90
C ALA A 183 18.18 -33.26 7.55
N LYS A 184 18.13 -33.20 8.90
CA LYS A 184 17.21 -32.32 9.62
C LYS A 184 17.60 -30.85 9.45
N ARG A 185 18.89 -30.55 9.52
CA ARG A 185 19.45 -29.22 9.24
C ARG A 185 19.16 -28.75 7.81
N ASP A 186 19.42 -29.61 6.83
CA ASP A 186 19.23 -29.29 5.41
C ASP A 186 17.74 -29.08 5.08
N ARG A 187 16.84 -29.86 5.70
CA ARG A 187 15.39 -29.65 5.58
C ARG A 187 14.95 -28.28 6.08
N ARG A 188 15.54 -27.77 7.17
CA ARG A 188 15.25 -26.41 7.66
C ARG A 188 15.69 -25.35 6.68
N ARG A 189 16.93 -25.43 6.21
CA ARG A 189 17.46 -24.48 5.23
C ARG A 189 16.60 -24.43 3.97
N LYS A 190 16.16 -25.59 3.46
CA LYS A 190 15.23 -25.66 2.32
C LYS A 190 13.86 -25.03 2.62
N LYS A 191 13.33 -25.23 3.83
CA LYS A 191 12.06 -24.61 4.24
C LYS A 191 12.17 -23.09 4.27
N TYR A 192 13.20 -22.55 4.93
CA TYR A 192 13.44 -21.11 5.01
C TYR A 192 13.70 -20.48 3.63
N ALA A 193 14.46 -21.16 2.76
CA ALA A 193 14.68 -20.69 1.39
C ALA A 193 13.38 -20.62 0.57
N ARG A 194 12.45 -21.57 0.79
CA ARG A 194 11.12 -21.53 0.14
C ARG A 194 10.27 -20.38 0.67
N GLU A 195 10.23 -20.20 1.99
CA GLU A 195 9.47 -19.11 2.63
C GLU A 195 10.02 -17.73 2.22
N ALA A 196 11.34 -17.57 2.12
CA ALA A 196 11.98 -16.36 1.62
C ALA A 196 11.56 -16.05 0.18
N LYS A 197 11.59 -17.05 -0.71
CA LYS A 197 11.13 -16.89 -2.09
C LYS A 197 9.65 -16.49 -2.18
N GLN A 198 8.80 -17.13 -1.36
CA GLN A 198 7.38 -16.78 -1.30
C GLN A 198 7.16 -15.34 -0.79
N ALA A 199 7.93 -14.91 0.20
CA ALA A 199 7.88 -13.53 0.70
C ALA A 199 8.30 -12.52 -0.38
N GLU A 200 9.36 -12.81 -1.12
CA GLU A 200 9.79 -11.99 -2.27
C GLU A 200 8.70 -11.91 -3.35
N GLU A 201 8.06 -13.03 -3.69
CA GLU A 201 6.95 -13.08 -4.65
C GLU A 201 5.75 -12.25 -4.17
N ILE A 202 5.37 -12.33 -2.89
CA ILE A 202 4.28 -11.52 -2.31
C ILE A 202 4.63 -10.03 -2.36
N ILE A 203 5.86 -9.65 -2.01
CA ILE A 203 6.31 -8.26 -2.07
C ILE A 203 6.24 -7.76 -3.53
N GLN A 204 6.72 -8.55 -4.49
CA GLN A 204 6.62 -8.21 -5.92
C GLN A 204 5.17 -8.05 -6.37
N GLN A 205 4.26 -8.93 -5.93
CA GLN A 205 2.84 -8.81 -6.25
C GLN A 205 2.22 -7.54 -5.67
N GLN A 206 2.53 -7.21 -4.41
CA GLN A 206 2.06 -5.96 -3.78
C GLN A 206 2.63 -4.73 -4.48
N GLU A 207 3.89 -4.77 -4.89
CA GLU A 207 4.51 -3.70 -5.65
C GLU A 207 3.92 -3.56 -7.07
N LEU A 208 3.62 -4.66 -7.75
CA LEU A 208 2.95 -4.65 -9.06
C LEU A 208 1.47 -4.22 -8.95
N ALA A 209 0.82 -4.48 -7.82
CA ALA A 209 -0.53 -4.02 -7.54
C ALA A 209 -0.60 -2.50 -7.31
N SER A 210 0.52 -1.84 -7.00
CA SER A 210 0.58 -0.38 -6.96
C SER A 210 0.33 0.23 -8.34
N LEU A 211 -0.77 0.99 -8.46
CA LEU A 211 -1.19 1.69 -9.68
C LEU A 211 -0.07 2.60 -10.24
N GLU A 212 0.73 3.21 -9.36
CA GLU A 212 1.86 4.07 -9.76
C GLU A 212 2.91 3.29 -10.54
N LYS A 213 3.26 2.07 -10.09
CA LYS A 213 4.21 1.21 -10.78
C LYS A 213 3.63 0.68 -12.09
N GLN A 214 2.33 0.36 -12.13
CA GLN A 214 1.65 -0.02 -13.39
C GLN A 214 1.66 1.10 -14.43
N ILE A 215 1.44 2.35 -14.01
CA ILE A 215 1.50 3.53 -14.90
C ILE A 215 2.93 3.71 -15.44
N VAL A 216 3.95 3.59 -14.60
CA VAL A 216 5.35 3.67 -15.03
C VAL A 216 5.72 2.52 -15.97
N LEU A 217 5.26 1.30 -15.70
CA LEU A 217 5.50 0.14 -16.56
C LEU A 217 4.86 0.31 -17.94
N LYS A 218 3.60 0.78 -17.98
CA LYS A 218 2.88 1.09 -19.24
C LYS A 218 3.60 2.18 -20.04
N ARG A 219 4.10 3.24 -19.36
CA ARG A 219 4.90 4.29 -20.02
C ARG A 219 6.23 3.76 -20.57
N LYS A 220 6.93 2.89 -19.83
CA LYS A 220 8.17 2.26 -20.29
C LYS A 220 7.94 1.32 -21.48
N SER A 221 6.87 0.53 -21.47
CA SER A 221 6.49 -0.33 -22.58
C SER A 221 6.09 0.46 -23.84
N ALA A 222 5.34 1.56 -23.68
CA ALA A 222 5.04 2.46 -24.79
C ALA A 222 6.32 3.11 -25.36
N PHE A 223 7.27 3.47 -24.51
CA PHE A 223 8.56 4.01 -24.92
C PHE A 223 9.45 2.95 -25.61
N SER A 224 9.48 1.71 -25.12
CA SER A 224 10.25 0.64 -25.77
C SER A 224 9.68 0.29 -27.15
N SER A 225 8.35 0.26 -27.29
CA SER A 225 7.71 0.09 -28.61
C SER A 225 8.02 1.26 -29.56
N LEU A 226 8.11 2.48 -29.05
CA LEU A 226 8.55 3.64 -29.83
C LEU A 226 10.01 3.50 -30.28
N ILE A 227 10.92 3.10 -29.38
CA ILE A 227 12.34 2.86 -29.68
C ILE A 227 12.48 1.76 -30.74
N GLU A 228 11.79 0.63 -30.58
CA GLU A 228 11.80 -0.49 -31.52
C GLU A 228 11.24 -0.07 -32.90
N SER A 229 10.23 0.80 -32.93
CA SER A 229 9.72 1.37 -34.18
C SER A 229 10.69 2.35 -34.86
N LEU A 230 11.54 3.02 -34.08
CA LEU A 230 12.59 3.91 -34.58
C LEU A 230 13.78 3.11 -35.09
N GLU A 231 14.19 2.08 -34.35
CA GLU A 231 15.22 1.12 -34.75
C GLU A 231 14.82 0.39 -36.04
N ALA A 232 13.57 -0.06 -36.17
CA ALA A 232 13.09 -0.66 -37.41
C ALA A 232 13.08 0.31 -38.61
N LYS A 233 12.97 1.63 -38.37
CA LYS A 233 12.96 2.66 -39.44
C LYS A 233 14.35 3.14 -39.82
N TYR A 234 15.30 3.14 -38.89
CA TYR A 234 16.60 3.80 -39.07
C TYR A 234 17.80 2.89 -38.80
N GLY A 235 17.60 1.73 -38.19
CA GLY A 235 18.65 0.78 -37.80
C GLY A 235 19.02 -0.25 -38.86
N ASN A 236 18.34 -0.25 -40.02
CA ASN A 236 18.57 -1.23 -41.09
C ASN A 236 19.29 -0.66 -42.32
N ASN A 237 20.12 0.38 -42.13
CA ASN A 237 21.06 0.82 -43.15
C ASN A 237 22.37 0.04 -42.97
N GLU A 238 22.43 -1.17 -43.53
CA GLU A 238 23.71 -1.75 -43.96
C GLU A 238 24.11 -1.02 -45.23
N ASP A 239 24.79 0.12 -45.13
CA ASP A 239 25.55 0.69 -46.25
C ASP A 239 26.82 1.37 -45.71
N GLU A 240 27.92 0.77 -46.16
CA GLU A 240 29.29 1.20 -46.36
C GLU A 240 29.82 2.53 -45.77
N GLU A 241 31.04 2.38 -45.26
CA GLU A 241 32.08 3.37 -44.97
C GLU A 241 32.13 4.57 -45.94
N ASN A 242 31.88 5.77 -45.38
CA ASN A 242 32.40 7.12 -45.69
C ASN A 242 31.29 8.16 -45.79
N ASP A 243 31.16 9.00 -44.75
CA ASP A 243 30.65 10.36 -44.93
C ASP A 243 31.42 11.32 -44.01
N GLU A 244 32.34 12.03 -44.65
CA GLU A 244 33.19 13.07 -44.11
C GLU A 244 32.31 14.20 -43.52
N PHE A 245 32.52 14.51 -42.23
CA PHE A 245 31.77 15.55 -41.53
C PHE A 245 32.12 16.94 -42.08
N GLU A 246 31.38 17.40 -43.08
CA GLU A 246 31.49 18.78 -43.58
C GLU A 246 30.85 19.76 -42.58
N ALA A 247 31.68 20.71 -42.10
CA ALA A 247 31.25 21.74 -41.15
C ALA A 247 30.13 22.63 -41.73
N PRO A 248 29.15 23.08 -40.92
CA PRO A 248 27.97 23.76 -41.42
C PRO A 248 28.31 25.11 -42.09
N PRO A 249 27.66 25.45 -43.23
CA PRO A 249 27.93 26.70 -43.92
C PRO A 249 27.48 27.93 -43.12
N LYS A 250 28.31 28.98 -43.16
CA LYS A 250 28.09 30.27 -42.49
C LYS A 250 26.77 30.92 -42.93
N LYS A 251 26.04 31.46 -41.94
CA LYS A 251 24.76 32.20 -42.06
C LYS A 251 24.65 33.06 -43.32
N ARG A 252 23.70 32.74 -44.21
CA ARG A 252 23.24 33.67 -45.26
C ARG A 252 22.25 34.66 -44.64
N LYS A 253 22.51 35.95 -44.87
CA LYS A 253 21.69 37.09 -44.46
C LYS A 253 20.25 36.92 -44.93
N GLY A 254 19.29 37.01 -44.01
CA GLY A 254 17.86 37.03 -44.33
C GLY A 254 17.51 38.18 -45.27
N GLN A 255 16.92 37.83 -46.41
CA GLN A 255 16.32 38.77 -47.34
C GLN A 255 14.98 39.23 -46.72
N LYS A 256 14.84 40.54 -46.52
CA LYS A 256 13.65 41.20 -46.00
C LYS A 256 12.42 40.86 -46.85
N GLY A 257 11.50 40.06 -46.29
CA GLY A 257 10.11 40.05 -46.72
C GLY A 257 9.45 41.38 -46.32
N LYS A 258 8.95 42.12 -47.32
CA LYS A 258 8.21 43.38 -47.15
C LYS A 258 7.02 43.16 -46.22
N ARG A 259 6.92 43.98 -45.18
CA ARG A 259 5.67 44.25 -44.46
C ARG A 259 4.93 45.31 -45.26
N ASP A 260 3.81 44.97 -45.88
CA ASP A 260 2.83 45.98 -46.25
C ASP A 260 1.87 46.17 -45.08
N VAL A 261 2.05 47.33 -44.44
CA VAL A 261 1.13 47.93 -43.49
C VAL A 261 0.25 48.87 -44.32
N SER A 262 -1.04 48.57 -44.44
CA SER A 262 -2.03 49.59 -44.80
C SER A 262 -3.14 49.60 -43.77
N ALA A 263 -3.07 50.62 -42.91
CA ALA A 263 -4.14 51.03 -42.02
C ALA A 263 -5.33 51.58 -42.83
N GLY A 264 -6.54 51.28 -42.37
CA GLY A 264 -7.78 51.82 -42.93
C GLY A 264 -8.93 51.67 -41.92
N ARG A 265 -9.10 52.69 -41.07
CA ARG A 265 -10.14 52.86 -40.06
C ARG A 265 -11.37 53.52 -40.70
N ALA A 266 -12.56 52.96 -40.51
CA ALA A 266 -13.86 53.66 -40.49
C ALA A 266 -14.95 52.69 -39.98
N THR A 267 -15.37 52.75 -38.70
CA THR A 267 -16.56 53.47 -38.21
C THR A 267 -17.84 53.29 -39.04
N THR A 268 -18.81 52.54 -38.52
CA THR A 268 -20.20 53.03 -38.32
C THR A 268 -20.97 52.14 -37.35
N LYS A 269 -21.73 52.80 -36.47
CA LYS A 269 -22.56 52.30 -35.37
C LYS A 269 -23.98 51.89 -35.89
N PRO A 270 -24.89 51.38 -35.01
CA PRO A 270 -25.96 50.45 -35.36
C PRO A 270 -27.31 51.12 -35.67
N ALA A 271 -28.23 50.36 -36.28
CA ALA A 271 -29.64 50.74 -36.41
C ALA A 271 -30.58 49.72 -35.74
N LYS A 272 -31.50 50.28 -34.95
CA LYS A 272 -32.58 49.66 -34.18
C LYS A 272 -33.72 49.16 -35.08
N GLY A 273 -34.51 48.19 -34.59
CA GLY A 273 -35.83 47.89 -35.18
C GLY A 273 -36.60 46.69 -34.60
N LYS A 274 -37.02 46.82 -33.35
CA LYS A 274 -38.21 46.32 -32.59
C LYS A 274 -39.32 45.40 -33.24
N PRO A 275 -40.26 44.85 -32.43
CA PRO A 275 -40.61 43.43 -32.33
C PRO A 275 -41.98 43.05 -32.94
N VAL A 276 -42.30 41.75 -33.00
CA VAL A 276 -43.67 41.27 -33.26
C VAL A 276 -44.18 40.41 -32.11
N THR A 277 -45.45 40.61 -31.84
CA THR A 277 -46.22 40.40 -30.62
C THR A 277 -46.76 38.98 -30.42
N ARG A 278 -46.79 38.62 -29.14
CA ARG A 278 -47.72 37.77 -28.39
C ARG A 278 -49.11 37.59 -29.05
N LYS A 279 -49.56 36.34 -29.22
CA LYS A 279 -50.95 35.93 -28.99
C LYS A 279 -50.96 34.58 -28.27
N GLY A 280 -51.40 34.60 -27.01
CA GLY A 280 -51.90 33.40 -26.37
C GLY A 280 -53.32 33.11 -26.84
N ARG A 281 -53.73 31.86 -26.75
CA ARG A 281 -55.10 31.51 -26.40
C ARG A 281 -55.13 30.13 -25.75
N ALA A 282 -55.70 30.11 -24.56
CA ALA A 282 -56.02 28.95 -23.75
C ALA A 282 -57.25 28.20 -24.26
N SER A 283 -57.55 27.12 -23.53
CA SER A 283 -58.74 26.26 -23.53
C SER A 283 -58.64 25.09 -24.50
N LYS A 284 -58.84 23.84 -24.05
CA LYS A 284 -59.79 23.36 -23.04
C LYS A 284 -59.28 22.10 -22.36
#